data_AF-A0A8X6PLV7-F1
#
_entry.id   AF-A0A8X6PLV7-F1
#
_cell.length_a   1.000
_cell.length_b   1.000
_cell.length_c   1.000
_cell.angle_alpha   90.00
_cell.angle_beta   90.00
_cell.angle_gamma   90.00
#
_symmetry.space_group_name_H-M   'P 1'
#
loop_
_entity.id
_entity.type
_entity.pdbx_description
1 polymer ?
#
loop_
_entity_poly.entity_id
_entity_poly.type
_entity_poly.pdbx_seq_one_letter_code
_entity_poly.pdbx_strand_id
1 'polypeptide(L)'
;MSSDIRQAFLQICLANKHKDAVRFLWTETAAINYHIEKYRKSHPITGQHLDSFMYVDDRITGQDTREEALLISFHAENIMKEAGMEMRKWISNDTTLMSQLATEGFDTYPIDTSVSLESNKTKVLGLTWQTLDDCLTLDTKGLLEFISTNKNTKRFLLQAIGKIFDPLGLLSPFTIRMKCLIQEL
;
A
#
# COMPACT_ATOMS: atom_id res chain seq x y z
N MET A 1 3.85 3.06 9.19
CA MET A 1 3.68 4.26 8.34
C MET A 1 3.52 3.83 6.89
N SER A 2 2.67 4.53 6.13
CA SER A 2 2.44 4.31 4.70
C SER A 2 2.51 5.62 3.91
N SER A 3 2.89 5.56 2.63
CA SER A 3 2.81 6.67 1.67
C SER A 3 2.57 6.14 0.25
N ASP A 4 1.93 6.93 -0.60
CA ASP A 4 1.57 6.61 -2.00
C ASP A 4 2.44 7.44 -2.96
N ILE A 5 2.79 6.93 -4.15
CA ILE A 5 3.47 7.72 -5.18
C ILE A 5 2.43 8.41 -6.07
N ARG A 6 2.51 9.74 -6.15
CA ARG A 6 1.57 10.53 -6.94
C ARG A 6 1.66 10.16 -8.42
N GLN A 7 0.56 9.63 -8.97
CA GLN A 7 0.46 9.34 -10.40
C GLN A 7 1.64 8.48 -10.90
N ALA A 8 2.04 7.47 -10.13
CA ALA A 8 3.20 6.61 -10.41
C ALA A 8 3.27 6.16 -11.89
N PHE A 9 2.14 5.78 -12.47
CA PHE A 9 2.02 5.32 -13.85
C PHE A 9 2.27 6.39 -14.92
N LEU A 10 2.21 7.67 -14.59
CA LEU A 10 2.47 8.79 -15.51
C LEU A 10 3.91 9.30 -15.42
N GLN A 11 4.67 8.88 -14.41
CA GLN A 11 6.04 9.32 -14.16
C GLN A 11 7.09 8.41 -14.81
N ILE A 12 6.66 7.30 -15.41
CA ILE A 12 7.53 6.33 -16.08
C ILE A 12 7.38 6.48 -17.60
N CYS A 13 8.48 6.83 -18.29
CA CYS A 13 8.50 6.92 -19.74
C CYS A 13 8.62 5.54 -20.39
N LEU A 14 7.65 5.19 -21.24
CA LEU A 14 7.72 3.99 -22.08
C LEU A 14 8.52 4.26 -23.36
N ALA A 15 9.45 3.37 -23.69
CA ALA A 15 10.11 3.39 -24.99
C ALA A 15 9.05 3.29 -26.12
N ASN A 16 9.16 4.14 -27.15
CA ASN A 16 8.13 4.31 -28.18
C ASN A 16 7.68 2.98 -28.83
N LYS A 17 8.59 2.02 -29.00
CA LYS A 17 8.33 0.68 -29.56
C LYS A 17 7.44 -0.23 -28.71
N HIS A 18 7.23 0.09 -27.43
CA HIS A 18 6.43 -0.72 -26.50
C HIS A 18 5.08 -0.09 -26.14
N LYS A 19 4.79 1.14 -26.62
CA LYS A 19 3.57 1.87 -26.25
C LYS A 19 2.28 1.12 -26.64
N ASP A 20 2.28 0.40 -27.75
CA ASP A 20 1.11 -0.38 -28.19
C ASP A 20 0.93 -1.71 -27.44
N ALA A 21 2.03 -2.31 -26.94
CA ALA A 21 2.01 -3.58 -26.22
C ALA A 21 1.71 -3.43 -24.72
N VAL A 22 1.88 -2.22 -24.17
CA VAL A 22 1.88 -1.94 -22.73
C VAL A 22 0.55 -1.33 -22.27
N ARG A 23 -0.58 -1.65 -22.92
CA ARG A 23 -1.90 -1.26 -22.38
C ARG A 23 -2.11 -1.82 -20.96
N PHE A 24 -1.44 -2.91 -20.59
CA PHE A 24 -1.30 -3.37 -19.20
C PHE A 24 -0.04 -4.25 -19.11
N LEU A 25 1.17 -3.68 -19.15
CA LEU A 25 2.36 -4.45 -18.77
C LEU A 25 3.53 -3.58 -18.29
N TRP A 26 3.83 -3.69 -17.01
CA TRP A 26 4.91 -3.01 -16.29
C TRP A 26 6.31 -3.47 -16.75
N THR A 27 7.20 -2.54 -17.09
CA THR A 27 8.65 -2.77 -17.14
C THR A 27 9.46 -1.56 -16.67
N GLU A 28 10.22 -1.81 -15.60
CA GLU A 28 11.49 -1.23 -15.16
C GLU A 28 11.58 0.16 -14.50
N THR A 29 11.78 0.05 -13.18
CA THR A 29 12.18 0.99 -12.13
C THR A 29 13.61 1.54 -12.27
N ALA A 30 14.18 1.65 -13.49
CA ALA A 30 15.59 2.00 -13.67
C ALA A 30 15.97 3.35 -13.04
N ALA A 31 15.08 4.34 -13.09
CA ALA A 31 15.27 5.64 -12.44
C ALA A 31 15.27 5.50 -10.91
N ILE A 32 14.24 4.87 -10.32
CA ILE A 32 14.16 4.64 -8.86
C ILE A 32 15.40 3.87 -8.40
N ASN A 33 15.73 2.75 -9.05
CA ASN A 33 16.86 1.91 -8.68
C ASN A 33 18.19 2.65 -8.80
N TYR A 34 18.37 3.50 -9.82
CA TYR A 34 19.55 4.35 -9.95
C TYR A 34 19.67 5.33 -8.78
N HIS A 35 18.58 5.99 -8.40
CA HIS A 35 18.60 6.94 -7.28
C HIS A 35 18.77 6.22 -5.93
N ILE A 36 18.14 5.07 -5.71
CA ILE A 36 18.38 4.24 -4.53
C ILE A 36 19.86 3.82 -4.45
N GLU A 37 20.44 3.33 -5.55
CA GLU A 37 21.84 2.90 -5.57
C GLU A 37 22.81 4.07 -5.37
N LYS A 38 22.52 5.24 -5.97
CA LYS A 38 23.27 6.48 -5.76
C LYS A 38 23.33 6.87 -4.28
N TYR A 39 22.22 6.71 -3.55
CA TYR A 39 22.11 7.07 -2.13
C TYR A 39 22.39 5.91 -1.17
N ARG A 40 22.66 4.69 -1.67
CA ARG A 40 22.90 3.50 -0.85
C ARG A 40 24.07 3.64 0.13
N LYS A 41 25.10 4.40 -0.25
CA LYS A 41 26.29 4.63 0.61
C LYS A 41 26.09 5.74 1.63
N SER A 42 25.31 6.77 1.32
CA SER A 42 25.07 7.93 2.20
C SER A 42 23.88 7.72 3.12
N HIS A 43 22.85 7.00 2.67
CA HIS A 43 21.63 6.70 3.42
C HIS A 43 21.30 5.20 3.30
N PRO A 44 22.13 4.31 3.87
CA PRO A 44 21.99 2.86 3.69
C PRO A 44 20.66 2.33 4.20
N ILE A 45 20.19 2.84 5.35
CA ILE A 45 18.91 2.45 5.96
C ILE A 45 17.76 2.86 5.04
N THR A 46 17.67 4.14 4.66
CA THR A 46 16.60 4.61 3.76
C THR A 46 16.62 3.89 2.41
N GLY A 47 17.79 3.64 1.83
CA GLY A 47 17.92 2.89 0.58
C GLY A 47 17.41 1.46 0.73
N GLN A 48 17.76 0.76 1.80
CA GLN A 48 17.20 -0.57 2.09
C GLN A 48 15.69 -0.52 2.27
N HIS A 49 15.17 0.52 2.92
CA HIS A 49 13.74 0.66 3.14
C HIS A 49 12.97 0.88 1.83
N LEU A 50 13.51 1.70 0.92
CA LEU A 50 12.92 1.92 -0.41
C LEU A 50 13.04 0.68 -1.30
N ASP A 51 14.04 -0.16 -1.10
CA ASP A 51 14.21 -1.41 -1.87
C ASP A 51 13.27 -2.53 -1.36
N SER A 52 13.06 -2.61 -0.03
CA SER A 52 12.41 -3.75 0.61
C SER A 52 10.92 -3.56 0.92
N PHE A 53 10.46 -2.30 1.01
CA PHE A 53 9.12 -1.99 1.54
C PHE A 53 8.23 -1.21 0.57
N MET A 54 8.51 -1.34 -0.73
CA MET A 54 7.68 -0.81 -1.81
C MET A 54 6.82 -1.93 -2.39
N TYR A 55 5.52 -1.66 -2.53
CA TYR A 55 4.57 -2.46 -3.28
C TYR A 55 3.93 -1.60 -4.37
N VAL A 56 4.44 -1.71 -5.59
CA VAL A 56 4.02 -0.87 -6.73
C VAL A 56 4.17 0.62 -6.39
N ASP A 57 3.08 1.32 -6.11
CA ASP A 57 2.98 2.73 -5.75
C ASP A 57 2.92 2.99 -4.24
N ASP A 58 2.60 1.95 -3.44
CA ASP A 58 2.51 2.04 -1.99
C ASP A 58 3.85 1.73 -1.32
N ARG A 59 4.31 2.60 -0.41
CA ARG A 59 5.40 2.33 0.53
C ARG A 59 4.84 2.06 1.92
N ILE A 60 5.25 0.98 2.57
CA ILE A 60 4.78 0.63 3.92
C ILE A 60 5.94 0.20 4.81
N THR A 61 6.28 1.01 5.80
CA THR A 61 7.40 0.73 6.70
C THR A 61 7.06 1.08 8.15
N GLY A 62 7.66 0.35 9.09
CA GLY A 62 7.73 0.70 10.51
C GLY A 62 9.14 1.14 10.91
N GLN A 63 9.26 1.77 12.09
CA GLN A 63 10.51 2.08 12.78
C GLN A 63 10.27 1.95 14.29
N ASP A 64 11.34 1.70 15.04
CA ASP A 64 11.28 1.52 16.49
C ASP A 64 11.14 2.86 17.23
N THR A 65 11.64 3.95 16.63
CA THR A 65 11.55 5.30 17.19
C THR A 65 10.92 6.30 16.23
N ARG A 66 10.31 7.36 16.80
CA ARG A 66 9.68 8.44 16.03
C ARG A 66 10.71 9.24 15.25
N GLU A 67 11.86 9.50 15.87
CA GLU A 67 12.95 10.27 15.31
C GLU A 67 13.52 9.58 14.07
N GLU A 68 13.72 8.26 14.12
CA GLU A 68 14.14 7.46 12.96
C GLU A 68 13.07 7.46 11.86
N ALA A 69 11.80 7.30 12.23
CA ALA A 69 10.69 7.35 11.28
C ALA A 69 10.63 8.68 10.53
N LEU A 70 10.81 9.80 11.23
CA LEU A 70 10.84 11.12 10.64
C LEU A 70 12.05 11.29 9.72
N LEU A 71 13.25 10.94 10.19
CA LEU A 71 14.50 11.04 9.43
C LEU A 71 14.44 10.23 8.13
N ILE A 72 13.98 8.98 8.20
CA ILE A 72 13.84 8.11 7.04
C ILE A 72 12.79 8.65 6.08
N SER A 73 11.70 9.26 6.59
CA SER A 73 10.67 9.88 5.76
C SER A 73 11.24 11.05 4.94
N PHE A 74 12.05 11.90 5.56
CA PHE A 74 12.76 12.99 4.87
C PHE A 74 13.73 12.49 3.80
N HIS A 75 14.58 11.53 4.15
CA HIS A 75 15.52 10.97 3.18
C HIS A 75 14.79 10.31 2.02
N ALA A 76 13.72 9.58 2.29
CA ALA A 76 12.90 8.96 1.26
C ALA A 76 12.29 10.02 0.33
N GLU A 77 11.69 11.08 0.89
CA GLU A 77 11.08 12.18 0.11
C GLU A 77 12.10 12.82 -0.81
N ASN A 78 13.30 13.10 -0.32
CA ASN A 78 14.37 13.70 -1.13
C ASN A 78 14.84 12.78 -2.25
N ILE A 79 15.08 11.49 -1.96
CA ILE A 79 15.52 10.50 -2.95
C ILE A 79 14.47 10.35 -4.05
N MET A 80 13.20 10.21 -3.68
CA MET A 80 12.09 10.02 -4.62
C MET A 80 11.83 11.29 -5.43
N LYS A 81 11.87 12.47 -4.81
CA LYS A 81 11.75 13.76 -5.49
C LYS A 81 12.85 14.00 -6.52
N GLU A 82 14.09 13.61 -6.21
CA GLU A 82 15.19 13.62 -7.18
C GLU A 82 14.96 12.65 -8.34
N ALA A 83 14.30 11.52 -8.08
CA ALA A 83 13.88 10.57 -9.11
C ALA A 83 12.65 11.03 -9.91
N GLY A 84 12.13 12.24 -9.64
CA GLY A 84 10.93 12.78 -10.28
C GLY A 84 9.63 12.17 -9.75
N MET A 85 9.67 11.53 -8.59
CA MET A 85 8.55 10.84 -7.96
C MET A 85 8.16 11.53 -6.65
N GLU A 86 7.00 12.18 -6.66
CA GLU A 86 6.45 12.85 -5.48
C GLU A 86 5.69 11.83 -4.62
N MET A 87 6.09 11.65 -3.36
CA MET A 87 5.32 10.84 -2.42
C MET A 87 4.23 11.69 -1.76
N ARG A 88 3.10 11.06 -1.50
CA ARG A 88 1.87 11.69 -1.01
C ARG A 88 1.13 10.81 -0.02
N LYS A 89 0.07 11.36 0.56
CA LYS A 89 -0.83 10.65 1.49
C LYS A 89 -0.06 9.96 2.62
N TRP A 90 0.94 10.65 3.17
CA TRP A 90 1.69 10.13 4.31
C TRP A 90 0.75 9.86 5.48
N ILE A 91 0.85 8.68 6.08
CA ILE A 91 -0.01 8.26 7.19
C ILE A 91 0.74 7.36 8.17
N SER A 92 0.51 7.58 9.46
CA SER A 92 1.13 6.82 10.57
C SER A 92 0.09 6.53 11.65
N ASN A 93 0.38 5.50 12.46
CA ASN A 93 -0.34 5.22 13.71
C ASN A 93 0.00 6.22 14.83
N ASP A 94 1.10 6.96 14.69
CA ASP A 94 1.53 7.99 15.64
C ASP A 94 1.04 9.38 15.23
N THR A 95 0.12 9.95 16.01
CA THR A 95 -0.47 11.29 15.78
C THR A 95 0.54 12.43 15.96
N THR A 96 1.56 12.24 16.80
CA THR A 96 2.62 13.25 17.01
C THR A 96 3.51 13.32 15.78
N LEU A 97 3.89 12.14 15.25
CA LEU A 97 4.67 12.06 14.01
C LEU A 97 3.90 12.65 12.83
N MET A 98 2.60 12.39 12.75
CA MET A 98 1.74 12.96 11.72
C MET A 98 1.67 14.49 11.78
N SER A 99 1.60 15.05 12.99
CA SER A 99 1.62 16.51 13.19
C SER A 99 2.97 17.11 12.80
N GLN A 100 4.07 16.41 13.08
CA GLN A 100 5.42 16.82 12.67
C GLN A 100 5.55 16.82 11.15
N LEU A 101 5.16 15.73 10.47
CA LEU A 101 5.20 15.64 9.00
C LEU A 101 4.37 16.75 8.34
N ALA A 102 3.18 17.06 8.88
CA ALA A 102 2.36 18.16 8.39
C ALA A 102 3.04 19.53 8.56
N THR A 103 3.73 19.75 9.69
CA THR A 103 4.48 20.99 9.96
C THR A 103 5.66 21.15 9.00
N GLU A 104 6.29 20.04 8.64
CA GLU A 104 7.42 19.97 7.70
C GLU A 104 6.98 20.02 6.23
N GLY A 105 5.68 20.16 5.96
CA GLY A 105 5.13 20.39 4.63
C GLY A 105 4.89 19.13 3.78
N PHE A 106 4.87 17.95 4.39
CA PHE A 106 4.51 16.70 3.69
C PHE A 106 3.02 16.69 3.32
N ASP A 107 2.68 16.06 2.18
CA ASP A 107 1.29 15.77 1.82
C ASP A 107 0.75 14.63 2.69
N THR A 108 0.28 14.96 3.89
CA THR A 108 -0.29 14.02 4.86
C THR A 108 -1.74 13.69 4.55
N TYR A 109 -2.14 12.43 4.73
CA TYR A 109 -3.55 12.04 4.66
C TYR A 109 -4.33 12.72 5.81
N PRO A 110 -5.56 13.23 5.57
CA PRO A 110 -6.35 13.85 6.63
C PRO A 110 -6.67 12.82 7.72
N ILE A 111 -6.05 12.98 8.88
CA ILE A 111 -6.44 12.30 10.10
C ILE A 111 -7.47 13.18 10.77
N ASP A 112 -8.72 12.73 10.80
CA ASP A 112 -9.77 13.45 11.49
C ASP A 112 -9.65 13.17 12.99
N THR A 113 -9.02 14.12 13.69
CA THR A 113 -8.84 14.15 15.14
C THR A 113 -10.15 14.35 15.91
N SER A 114 -11.28 14.59 15.23
CA SER A 114 -12.58 14.59 15.88
C SER A 114 -13.03 13.15 16.15
N VAL A 115 -13.36 12.88 17.42
CA VAL A 115 -13.62 11.56 18.00
C VAL A 115 -14.86 10.91 17.38
N SER A 116 -14.72 10.31 16.21
CA SER A 116 -15.69 9.36 15.68
C SER A 116 -14.99 8.03 15.43
N LEU A 117 -15.59 6.91 15.86
CA LEU A 117 -15.04 5.55 15.74
C LEU A 117 -14.73 5.10 14.28
N GLU A 118 -15.04 5.94 13.29
CA GLU A 118 -14.76 5.72 11.87
C GLU A 118 -13.67 6.65 11.30
N SER A 119 -13.19 7.66 12.05
CA SER A 119 -12.28 8.71 11.54
C SER A 119 -10.83 8.29 11.30
N ASN A 120 -10.45 7.06 11.66
CA ASN A 120 -9.05 6.57 11.61
C ASN A 120 -8.89 5.31 10.75
N LYS A 121 -9.79 5.10 9.78
CA LYS A 121 -9.71 4.02 8.80
C LYS A 121 -9.14 4.56 7.50
N THR A 122 -8.02 4.02 7.08
CA THR A 122 -7.43 4.28 5.76
C THR A 122 -7.31 2.99 4.96
N LYS A 123 -7.15 3.08 3.65
CA LYS A 123 -6.84 1.91 2.82
C LYS A 123 -5.33 1.80 2.61
N VAL A 124 -4.78 0.63 2.86
CA VAL A 124 -3.37 0.28 2.61
C VAL A 124 -3.35 -1.07 1.91
N LEU A 125 -2.71 -1.18 0.74
CA LEU A 125 -2.76 -2.38 -0.11
C LEU A 125 -4.19 -2.89 -0.36
N GLY A 126 -5.17 -1.98 -0.48
CA GLY A 126 -6.59 -2.34 -0.63
C GLY A 126 -7.27 -3.00 0.59
N LEU A 127 -6.55 -3.16 1.72
CA LEU A 127 -7.10 -3.54 3.03
C LEU A 127 -7.43 -2.29 3.85
N THR A 128 -8.31 -2.42 4.85
CA THR A 128 -8.63 -1.30 5.75
C THR A 128 -7.68 -1.31 6.94
N TRP A 129 -6.79 -0.33 7.03
CA TRP A 129 -5.93 -0.13 8.20
C TRP A 129 -6.59 0.81 9.20
N GLN A 130 -6.71 0.34 10.44
CA GLN A 130 -7.09 1.15 11.60
C GLN A 130 -5.81 1.67 12.24
N THR A 131 -5.54 2.96 12.07
CA THR A 131 -4.25 3.55 12.44
C THR A 131 -4.02 3.55 13.95
N LEU A 132 -5.04 3.85 14.76
CA LEU A 132 -4.89 3.92 16.22
C LEU A 132 -4.56 2.57 16.86
N ASP A 133 -5.27 1.52 16.42
CA ASP A 133 -5.10 0.16 16.94
C ASP A 133 -4.01 -0.62 16.21
N ASP A 134 -3.39 0.00 15.19
CA ASP A 134 -2.44 -0.62 14.26
C ASP A 134 -2.91 -1.97 13.71
N CYS A 135 -4.17 -2.04 13.32
CA CYS A 135 -4.83 -3.29 12.92
C CYS A 135 -5.27 -3.23 11.45
N LEU A 136 -4.89 -4.26 10.68
CA LEU A 136 -5.46 -4.50 9.34
C LEU A 136 -6.78 -5.23 9.48
N THR A 137 -7.80 -4.70 8.81
CA THR A 137 -9.17 -5.21 8.84
C THR A 137 -9.69 -5.42 7.43
N LEU A 138 -10.51 -6.45 7.29
CA LEU A 138 -11.18 -6.82 6.05
C LEU A 138 -12.64 -6.42 6.16
N ASP A 139 -13.14 -5.68 5.17
CA ASP A 139 -14.56 -5.40 5.10
C ASP A 139 -15.31 -6.62 4.56
N THR A 140 -15.97 -7.33 5.47
CA THR A 140 -16.74 -8.54 5.15
C THR A 140 -18.22 -8.27 4.88
N LYS A 141 -18.70 -7.03 5.04
CA LYS A 141 -20.15 -6.72 4.94
C LYS A 141 -20.74 -7.18 3.60
N GLY A 142 -20.10 -6.79 2.50
CA GLY A 142 -20.55 -7.15 1.15
C GLY A 142 -20.41 -8.64 0.83
N LEU A 143 -19.49 -9.34 1.50
CA LEU A 143 -19.36 -10.80 1.37
C LEU A 143 -20.48 -11.51 2.13
N LEU A 144 -20.76 -11.09 3.36
CA LEU A 144 -21.83 -11.66 4.21
C LEU A 144 -23.20 -11.46 3.57
N GLU A 145 -23.48 -10.27 3.06
CA GLU A 145 -24.71 -9.97 2.31
C GLU A 145 -24.82 -10.86 1.06
N PHE A 146 -23.75 -11.01 0.29
CA PHE A 146 -23.75 -11.90 -0.87
C PHE A 146 -24.04 -13.37 -0.49
N ILE A 147 -23.38 -13.88 0.55
CA ILE A 147 -23.55 -15.26 1.02
C ILE A 147 -24.98 -15.51 1.51
N SER A 148 -25.62 -14.51 2.11
CA SER A 148 -27.01 -14.60 2.61
C SER A 148 -28.04 -14.94 1.53
N THR A 149 -27.72 -14.71 0.25
CA THR A 149 -28.59 -15.10 -0.88
C THR A 149 -28.68 -16.63 -1.09
N ASN A 150 -27.83 -17.40 -0.40
CA ASN A 150 -27.91 -18.84 -0.19
C ASN A 150 -28.10 -19.69 -1.48
N LYS A 151 -27.24 -19.49 -2.48
CA LYS A 151 -27.26 -20.26 -3.73
C LYS A 151 -26.23 -21.38 -3.74
N ASN A 152 -26.66 -22.62 -3.95
CA ASN A 152 -25.76 -23.78 -3.97
C ASN A 152 -25.24 -24.09 -5.39
N THR A 153 -24.43 -23.18 -5.96
CA THR A 153 -23.81 -23.41 -7.27
C THR A 153 -22.31 -23.15 -7.24
N LYS A 154 -21.54 -23.90 -8.05
CA LYS A 154 -20.10 -23.67 -8.23
C LYS A 154 -19.78 -22.23 -8.64
N ARG A 155 -20.61 -21.63 -9.50
CA ARG A 155 -20.51 -20.21 -9.90
C ARG A 155 -20.67 -19.27 -8.71
N PHE A 156 -21.63 -19.53 -7.82
CA PHE A 156 -21.85 -18.72 -6.62
C PHE A 156 -20.65 -18.79 -5.67
N LEU A 157 -20.10 -19.99 -5.45
CA LEU A 157 -18.92 -20.19 -4.62
C LEU A 157 -17.69 -19.44 -5.16
N LEU A 158 -17.47 -19.50 -6.48
CA LEU A 158 -16.42 -18.73 -7.15
C LEU A 158 -16.59 -17.21 -6.98
N GLN A 159 -17.83 -16.71 -7.10
CA GLN A 159 -18.12 -15.29 -6.87
C GLN A 159 -17.89 -14.86 -5.42
N ALA A 160 -18.21 -15.72 -4.44
CA ALA A 160 -17.95 -15.44 -3.03
C ALA A 160 -16.44 -15.34 -2.76
N ILE A 161 -15.65 -16.31 -3.23
CA ILE A 161 -14.18 -16.29 -3.04
C ILE A 161 -13.56 -15.09 -3.77
N GLY A 162 -14.01 -14.77 -4.98
CA GLY A 162 -13.50 -13.63 -5.74
C GLY A 162 -13.76 -12.27 -5.09
N LYS A 163 -14.70 -12.18 -4.15
CA LYS A 163 -14.93 -10.97 -3.34
C LYS A 163 -13.93 -10.81 -2.19
N ILE A 164 -13.20 -11.87 -1.83
CA ILE A 164 -12.16 -11.81 -0.80
C ILE A 164 -10.88 -11.27 -1.47
N PHE A 165 -10.58 -10.00 -1.20
CA PHE A 165 -9.33 -9.39 -1.61
C PHE A 165 -8.27 -9.58 -0.52
N ASP A 166 -7.26 -10.40 -0.80
CA ASP A 166 -6.21 -10.77 0.16
C ASP A 166 -4.82 -10.74 -0.51
N PRO A 167 -4.26 -9.55 -0.76
CA PRO A 167 -2.98 -9.40 -1.45
C PRO A 167 -1.80 -9.93 -0.62
N LEU A 168 -1.94 -9.98 0.71
CA LEU A 168 -0.92 -10.48 1.64
C LEU A 168 -1.02 -11.99 1.90
N GLY A 169 -2.08 -12.64 1.41
CA GLY A 169 -2.30 -14.07 1.62
C GLY A 169 -2.69 -14.45 3.07
N LEU A 170 -3.08 -13.49 3.91
CA LEU A 170 -3.43 -13.70 5.32
C LEU A 170 -4.65 -14.63 5.50
N LEU A 171 -5.57 -14.62 4.54
CA LEU A 171 -6.75 -15.46 4.50
C LEU A 171 -6.58 -16.74 3.67
N SER A 172 -5.38 -17.00 3.14
CA SER A 172 -5.09 -18.21 2.37
C SER A 172 -5.52 -19.51 3.07
N PRO A 173 -5.31 -19.70 4.40
CA PRO A 173 -5.75 -20.91 5.09
C PRO A 173 -7.26 -21.14 5.06
N PHE A 174 -8.05 -20.08 4.90
CA PHE A 174 -9.52 -20.15 4.80
C PHE A 174 -9.97 -20.30 3.35
N THR A 175 -9.38 -19.52 2.43
CA THR A 175 -9.76 -19.55 1.01
C THR A 175 -9.33 -20.85 0.32
N ILE A 176 -8.27 -21.51 0.78
CA ILE A 176 -7.80 -22.79 0.20
C ILE A 176 -8.85 -23.89 0.35
N ARG A 177 -9.52 -23.98 1.50
CA ARG A 177 -10.58 -24.98 1.73
C ARG A 177 -11.71 -24.83 0.71
N MET A 178 -12.08 -23.58 0.43
CA MET A 178 -13.11 -23.26 -0.56
C MET A 178 -12.64 -23.55 -1.99
N LYS A 179 -11.35 -23.31 -2.30
CA LYS A 179 -10.76 -23.68 -3.60
C LYS A 179 -10.73 -25.20 -3.81
N CYS A 180 -10.39 -25.99 -2.78
CA CYS A 180 -10.47 -27.45 -2.84
C CYS A 180 -11.91 -27.93 -3.08
N LEU A 181 -12.88 -27.36 -2.36
CA LEU A 181 -14.29 -27.67 -2.56
C LEU A 181 -14.76 -27.40 -4.01
N ILE A 182 -14.31 -26.29 -4.62
CA ILE A 182 -14.61 -25.98 -6.03
C ILE A 182 -13.98 -26.99 -6.99
N GLN A 183 -12.82 -27.56 -6.65
CA GLN A 183 -12.17 -28.56 -7.49
C GLN A 183 -12.93 -29.90 -7.49
N GLU A 184 -13.55 -30.24 -6.36
CA GLU A 184 -14.31 -31.49 -6.20
C GLU A 184 -15.74 -31.43 -6.75
N LEU A 185 -16.38 -30.25 -6.71
CA LEU A 185 -17.72 -29.98 -7.26
C LEU A 185 -17.73 -29.81 -8.78
#